data_AF-A0A7C0VGD1-F1
#
_entry.id   AF-A0A7C0VGD1-F1
#
_cell.length_a   1.000
_cell.length_b   1.000
_cell.length_c   1.000
_cell.angle_alpha   90.00
_cell.angle_beta   90.00
_cell.angle_gamma   90.00
#
_symmetry.space_group_name_H-M   'P 1'
#
loop_
_entity.id
_entity.type
_entity.pdbx_description
1 polymer ?
#
loop_
_entity_poly.entity_id
_entity_poly.type
_entity_poly.pdbx_seq_one_letter_code
_entity_poly.pdbx_strand_id
1 'polypeptide(L)' 'MKNPKSTNPSILLSVAGFDPSGGAGVLLDLKVFHYFNFLGQAVLTSLTAQNTMEVTSIHSLSASFIQ' A
#
# COMPACT_ATOMS: atom_id res chain seq x y z
N MET A 1 23.58 -2.14 -25.01
CA MET A 1 24.37 -2.19 -23.76
C MET A 1 23.41 -1.97 -22.60
N LYS A 2 23.30 -2.91 -21.65
CA LYS A 2 22.47 -2.72 -20.44
C LYS A 2 23.17 -1.66 -19.58
N ASN A 3 22.49 -0.53 -19.30
CA ASN A 3 22.98 0.43 -18.31
C ASN A 3 23.27 -0.31 -16.99
N PRO A 4 24.39 -0.03 -16.31
CA PRO A 4 24.62 -0.57 -14.97
C PRO A 4 23.49 -0.04 -14.09
N LYS A 5 22.51 -0.88 -13.80
CA LYS A 5 21.39 -0.52 -12.95
C LYS A 5 21.97 -0.08 -11.61
N SER A 6 21.67 1.16 -11.22
CA SER A 6 21.75 1.60 -9.83
C SER A 6 21.32 0.44 -8.93
N THR A 7 22.21 0.04 -8.02
CA THR A 7 22.03 -1.15 -7.18
C THR A 7 20.95 -0.99 -6.12
N ASN A 8 20.26 0.15 -6.09
CA ASN A 8 19.12 0.38 -5.23
C ASN A 8 17.82 0.11 -6.01
N PRO A 9 16.94 -0.79 -5.53
CA PRO A 9 15.63 -0.98 -6.14
C PRO A 9 14.84 0.33 -6.07
N SER A 10 14.16 0.68 -7.17
CA SER A 10 13.25 1.83 -7.17
C SER A 10 12.15 1.60 -6.13
N ILE A 11 12.00 2.54 -5.21
CA ILE A 11 11.03 2.47 -4.10
C ILE A 11 9.75 3.18 -4.52
N LEU A 12 8.60 2.54 -4.28
CA LEU A 12 7.28 3.15 -4.40
C LEU A 12 6.59 3.14 -3.04
N LEU A 13 6.03 4.29 -2.66
CA LEU A 13 5.28 4.46 -1.42
C LEU A 13 3.79 4.57 -1.73
N SER A 14 2.99 3.68 -1.14
CA SER A 14 1.54 3.83 -1.07
C SER A 14 1.15 4.56 0.21
N VAL A 15 0.22 5.51 0.10
CA VAL A 15 -0.41 6.21 1.21
C VAL A 15 -1.91 6.01 1.08
N ALA A 16 -2.46 5.01 1.78
CA ALA A 16 -3.80 4.53 1.54
C ALA A 16 -4.43 3.88 2.79
N GLY A 17 -5.73 3.60 2.72
CA GLY A 17 -6.42 2.78 3.71
C GLY A 17 -6.03 1.31 3.62
N PHE A 18 -6.20 0.58 4.72
CA PHE A 18 -6.03 -0.85 4.80
C PHE A 18 -7.37 -1.57 4.55
N ASP A 19 -7.43 -2.30 3.43
CA ASP A 19 -8.49 -3.27 3.12
C ASP A 19 -8.00 -4.68 3.51
N PRO A 20 -8.58 -5.32 4.54
CA PRO A 20 -8.17 -6.66 4.99
C PRO A 20 -8.38 -7.76 3.96
N SER A 21 -9.31 -7.59 3.01
CA SER A 21 -9.54 -8.58 1.95
C SER A 21 -8.39 -8.62 0.92
N GLY A 22 -7.58 -7.56 0.87
CA GLY A 22 -6.45 -7.42 -0.04
C GLY A 22 -6.83 -7.22 -1.51
N GLY A 23 -8.10 -6.88 -1.77
CA GLY A 23 -8.62 -6.54 -3.10
C GLY A 23 -8.51 -5.06 -3.46
N ALA A 24 -8.22 -4.19 -2.48
CA ALA A 24 -8.00 -2.76 -2.64
C ALA A 24 -6.97 -2.23 -1.63
N GLY A 25 -6.85 -0.90 -1.57
CA GLY A 25 -6.02 -0.19 -0.60
C GLY A 25 -4.54 -0.58 -0.64
N VAL A 26 -3.87 -0.40 0.48
CA VAL A 26 -2.41 -0.55 0.58
C VAL A 26 -1.92 -1.95 0.19
N LEU A 27 -2.72 -2.99 0.42
CA LEU A 27 -2.35 -4.36 0.05
C LEU A 27 -2.38 -4.58 -1.47
N LEU A 28 -3.36 -4.01 -2.19
CA LEU A 28 -3.38 -4.09 -3.64
C LEU A 28 -2.25 -3.25 -4.25
N ASP A 29 -2.00 -2.06 -3.71
CA ASP A 29 -0.92 -1.19 -4.18
C ASP A 29 0.44 -1.92 -4.10
N LEU A 30 0.73 -2.58 -2.97
CA LEU A 30 1.95 -3.35 -2.80
C LEU A 30 2.04 -4.55 -3.75
N LYS A 31 0.91 -5.23 -4.05
CA LYS A 31 0.87 -6.30 -5.07
C LYS A 31 1.19 -5.76 -6.47
N VAL A 32 0.68 -4.57 -6.80
CA VAL A 32 0.96 -3.90 -8.08
C VAL A 32 2.43 -3.48 -8.15
N PHE A 33 2.98 -2.89 -7.09
CA PHE A 33 4.40 -2.52 -7.04
C PHE A 33 5.30 -3.75 -7.22
N HIS A 34 4.98 -4.85 -6.54
CA HIS A 34 5.68 -6.12 -6.69
C HIS A 34 5.60 -6.66 -8.12
N TYR A 35 4.42 -6.64 -8.74
CA TYR A 35 4.22 -7.07 -10.13
C TYR A 35 5.14 -6.32 -11.11
N PHE A 36 5.37 -5.01 -10.86
CA PHE A 36 6.25 -4.18 -11.68
C PHE A 36 7.73 -4.17 -11.22
N ASN A 37 8.14 -5.07 -10.32
CA ASN A 37 9.50 -5.17 -9.78
C ASN A 37 10.00 -3.93 -9.01
N PHE A 38 9.10 -3.23 -8.33
CA PHE A 38 9.44 -2.15 -7.39
C PHE A 38 9.47 -2.67 -5.96
N LEU A 39 10.29 -2.03 -5.11
CA LEU A 39 10.22 -2.25 -3.66
C LEU A 39 9.08 -1.39 -3.10
N GLY A 40 8.00 -2.04 -2.69
CA GLY A 40 6.83 -1.36 -2.13
C GLY A 40 6.98 -1.01 -0.65
N GLN A 41 6.60 0.21 -0.31
CA GLN A 41 6.43 0.71 1.05
C GLN A 41 5.01 1.26 1.24
N ALA A 42 4.60 1.40 2.49
CA ALA A 42 3.22 1.66 2.85
C ALA A 42 3.12 2.58 4.07
N VAL A 43 2.25 3.60 3.98
CA VAL A 43 1.74 4.39 5.09
C VAL A 43 0.23 4.20 5.14
N LEU A 44 -0.26 3.71 6.28
CA LEU A 44 -1.69 3.51 6.48
C LEU A 44 -2.34 4.84 6.91
N THR A 45 -3.47 5.18 6.31
CA THR A 45 -4.29 6.35 6.70
C THR A 45 -5.54 5.95 7.48
N SER A 46 -6.00 4.72 7.31
CA SER A 46 -7.15 4.17 8.01
C SER A 46 -7.10 2.64 8.04
N LEU A 47 -7.76 2.05 9.02
CA LEU A 47 -8.14 0.64 9.02
C LEU A 47 -9.60 0.52 8.63
N THR A 48 -9.94 -0.47 7.81
CA THR A 48 -11.34 -0.75 7.45
C THR A 48 -11.71 -2.16 7.88
N ALA A 49 -12.95 -2.36 8.32
CA ALA A 49 -13.57 -3.68 8.29
C ALA A 49 -14.29 -3.79 6.94
N GLN A 50 -13.59 -4.36 5.96
CA GLN A 50 -14.03 -4.43 4.57
C GLN A 50 -13.91 -5.85 4.04
N ASN A 51 -14.85 -6.22 3.17
CA ASN A 51 -14.77 -7.37 2.29
C ASN A 51 -15.20 -6.96 0.87
N THR A 52 -15.34 -7.91 -0.04
CA THR A 52 -15.69 -7.64 -1.45
C THR A 52 -17.10 -7.12 -1.66
N MET A 53 -17.99 -7.25 -0.67
CA MET A 53 -19.40 -6.87 -0.74
C MET A 53 -19.70 -5.55 -0.04
N GLU A 54 -19.01 -5.25 1.07
CA GLU A 54 -19.30 -4.06 1.87
C GLU A 54 -18.11 -3.60 2.74
N VAL A 55 -18.27 -2.37 3.27
CA VAL A 55 -17.44 -1.80 4.34
C VAL A 55 -18.35 -1.56 5.54
N THR A 56 -18.07 -2.22 6.66
CA THR A 56 -18.92 -2.15 7.86
C THR A 56 -18.41 -1.16 8.90
N SER A 57 -17.12 -0.84 8.90
CA SER A 57 -16.55 0.20 9.75
C SER A 57 -15.25 0.77 9.18
N ILE A 58 -14.95 2.01 9.59
CA ILE A 58 -13.72 2.72 9.24
C ILE A 58 -13.15 3.28 10.54
N HIS A 59 -11.87 3.01 10.78
CA HIS A 59 -11.07 3.61 11.84
C HIS A 59 -9.98 4.47 11.22
N SER A 60 -10.22 5.79 11.12
CA SER A 60 -9.24 6.75 10.61
C SER A 60 -8.12 6.96 11.61
N LEU A 61 -6.88 6.90 11.13
CA LEU A 61 -5.71 7.19 11.95
C LEU A 61 -5.54 8.70 12.08
N SER A 62 -5.25 9.17 13.30
CA SER A 62 -4.95 10.59 13.51
C SER A 62 -3.71 11.00 12.72
N ALA A 63 -3.68 12.23 12.20
CA ALA A 63 -2.47 12.75 11.52
C ALA A 63 -1.24 12.71 12.43
N SER A 64 -1.40 12.92 13.74
CA SER A 64 -0.32 12.81 14.74
C SER A 64 0.23 11.39 14.93
N PHE A 65 -0.52 10.37 14.53
CA PHE A 65 -0.08 8.98 14.58
C PHE A 65 0.77 8.61 13.35
N ILE A 66 0.57 9.30 12.23
CA ILE A 66 1.31 9.10 10.99
C ILE A 66 2.59 9.93 11.07
N GLN A 67 3.77 9.29 11.09
CA GLN A 67 5.09 9.92 11.24
C GLN A 67 5.99 9.64 10.03
#